data_AF-A0AAV4EBP9-F1
#
_entry.id   AF-A0AAV4EBP9-F1
#
_cell.length_a   1.000
_cell.length_b   1.000
_cell.length_c   1.000
_cell.angle_alpha   90.00
_cell.angle_beta   90.00
_cell.angle_gamma   90.00
#
_symmetry.space_group_name_H-M   'P 1'
#
loop_
_entity.id
_entity.type
_entity.pdbx_description
1 polymer ?
#
loop_
_entity_poly.entity_id
_entity_poly.type
_entity_poly.pdbx_seq_one_letter_code
_entity_poly.pdbx_strand_id
1 'polypeptide(L)'
;MDIVGPIKPPSEARHRFILTLIDYATRYAEAVPLCKIDTETVAEALLDIYSRLGVPEEVLSDQGTQFMSDCMNEVCRFLGIKQKAKTPYHPTCNGLVERFKATLKTCLRRLCSEQPRQWH
;
A
#
# COMPACT_ATOMS: atom_id res chain seq x y z
N MET A 1 -1.17 -4.21 2.82
CA MET A 1 -0.44 -3.18 2.06
C MET A 1 0.33 -3.81 0.94
N ASP A 2 0.53 -3.05 -0.13
CA ASP A 2 1.27 -3.44 -1.32
C ASP A 2 1.63 -2.16 -2.09
N ILE A 3 2.74 -2.15 -2.83
CA ILE A 3 3.15 -1.00 -3.65
C ILE A 3 3.12 -1.38 -5.13
N VAL A 4 2.40 -0.59 -5.93
CA VAL A 4 2.38 -0.73 -7.38
C VAL A 4 3.40 0.24 -7.99
N GLY A 5 4.33 -0.27 -8.79
CA GLY A 5 5.31 0.54 -9.53
C GLY A 5 6.65 -0.17 -9.72
N PRO A 6 7.65 0.52 -10.28
CA PRO A 6 7.59 1.89 -10.78
C PRO A 6 6.74 2.02 -12.06
N ILE A 7 5.88 3.03 -12.11
CA ILE A 7 5.04 3.39 -13.25
C ILE A 7 5.85 4.31 -14.16
N LYS A 8 5.83 4.03 -15.47
CA LYS A 8 6.55 4.80 -16.49
C LYS A 8 5.59 5.13 -17.65
N PRO A 9 5.57 6.37 -18.16
CA PRO A 9 6.29 7.55 -17.64
C PRO A 9 5.77 8.00 -16.26
N PRO A 10 6.55 8.78 -15.49
CA PRO A 10 6.05 9.41 -14.25
C PRO A 10 4.88 10.34 -14.55
N SER A 11 4.03 10.57 -13.55
CA SER A 11 2.97 11.58 -13.65
C SER A 11 3.52 13.00 -13.76
N GLU A 12 2.66 13.99 -14.06
CA GLU A 12 3.02 15.41 -14.05
C GLU A 12 3.62 15.87 -12.70
N ALA A 13 3.03 15.43 -11.59
CA ALA A 13 3.57 15.65 -10.25
C ALA A 13 4.73 14.71 -9.86
N ARG A 14 5.27 13.94 -10.82
CA ARG A 14 6.39 13.01 -10.65
C ARG A 14 6.12 11.79 -9.77
N HIS A 15 4.85 11.46 -9.53
CA HIS A 15 4.50 10.20 -8.90
C HIS A 15 4.90 9.03 -9.79
N ARG A 16 5.39 7.96 -9.16
CA ARG A 16 5.89 6.74 -9.83
C ARG A 16 5.43 5.46 -9.16
N PHE A 17 4.85 5.57 -7.98
CA PHE A 17 4.42 4.43 -7.19
C PHE A 17 3.02 4.72 -6.65
N ILE A 18 2.30 3.66 -6.31
CA ILE A 18 0.99 3.77 -5.65
C ILE A 18 1.02 2.82 -4.47
N LEU A 19 0.95 3.37 -3.25
CA LEU A 19 0.73 2.59 -2.04
C LEU A 19 -0.73 2.19 -1.99
N THR A 20 -1.00 0.89 -1.87
CA THR A 20 -2.35 0.36 -1.79
C THR A 20 -2.59 -0.31 -0.45
N LEU A 21 -3.71 0.04 0.18
CA LEU A 21 -4.19 -0.53 1.43
C LEU A 21 -5.62 -1.02 1.22
N ILE A 22 -5.93 -2.17 1.79
CA ILE A 22 -7.29 -2.70 1.77
C ILE A 22 -7.62 -3.12 3.18
N ASP A 23 -8.64 -2.51 3.75
CA ASP A 23 -9.22 -2.97 5.00
C ASP A 23 -9.93 -4.30 4.76
N TYR A 24 -9.60 -5.28 5.60
CA TYR A 24 -10.10 -6.63 5.47
C TYR A 24 -11.57 -6.75 5.87
N ALA A 25 -12.02 -5.95 6.84
CA ALA A 25 -13.38 -6.01 7.39
C ALA A 25 -14.40 -5.34 6.45
N THR A 26 -14.16 -4.08 6.10
CA THR A 26 -15.08 -3.28 5.27
C THR A 26 -14.88 -3.48 3.77
N ARG A 27 -13.76 -4.09 3.37
CA ARG A 27 -13.27 -4.12 1.97
C ARG A 27 -12.99 -2.75 1.39
N TYR A 28 -12.89 -1.71 2.22
CA TYR A 28 -12.49 -0.38 1.77
C TYR A 28 -11.07 -0.42 1.23
N ALA A 29 -10.86 0.12 0.04
CA ALA A 29 -9.54 0.22 -0.60
C ALA A 29 -9.09 1.67 -0.68
N GLU A 30 -7.83 1.88 -0.36
CA GLU A 30 -7.16 3.16 -0.44
C GLU A 30 -5.92 3.03 -1.33
N ALA A 31 -5.71 4.03 -2.19
CA ALA A 31 -4.58 4.09 -3.11
C ALA A 31 -3.98 5.49 -3.04
N VAL A 32 -2.72 5.58 -2.59
CA VAL A 32 -2.02 6.85 -2.40
C VAL A 32 -0.84 6.92 -3.38
N PRO A 33 -0.77 7.95 -4.25
CA PRO A 33 0.34 8.10 -5.16
C PRO A 33 1.61 8.55 -4.41
N LEU A 34 2.76 7.97 -4.75
CA LEU A 34 4.07 8.27 -4.14
C LEU A 34 5.13 8.54 -5.21
N CYS A 35 6.01 9.50 -4.96
CA CYS A 35 7.17 9.82 -5.82
C CYS A 35 8.36 8.87 -5.60
N LYS A 36 8.50 8.39 -4.36
CA LYS A 36 9.57 7.54 -3.84
C LYS A 36 8.99 6.55 -2.81
N ILE A 37 9.75 5.49 -2.52
CA ILE A 37 9.32 4.38 -1.65
C ILE A 37 10.30 4.15 -0.50
N ASP A 38 11.04 5.18 -0.08
CA ASP A 38 11.77 5.11 1.18
C ASP A 38 10.81 4.99 2.37
N THR A 39 11.32 4.42 3.47
CA THR A 39 10.56 4.16 4.69
C THR A 39 9.81 5.39 5.20
N GLU A 40 10.46 6.54 5.25
CA GLU A 40 9.87 7.77 5.80
C GLU A 40 8.64 8.20 5.00
N THR A 41 8.77 8.26 3.67
CA THR A 41 7.66 8.60 2.77
C THR A 41 6.49 7.64 2.93
N VAL A 42 6.77 6.35 3.09
CA VAL A 42 5.72 5.33 3.26
C VAL A 42 5.09 5.41 4.65
N ALA A 43 5.87 5.69 5.69
CA ALA A 43 5.38 5.88 7.04
C ALA A 43 4.46 7.10 7.14
N GLU A 44 4.85 8.24 6.55
CA GLU A 44 4.02 9.44 6.48
C GLU A 44 2.68 9.16 5.79
N ALA A 45 2.70 8.49 4.63
CA ALA A 45 1.49 8.12 3.90
C ALA A 45 0.59 7.17 4.71
N LEU A 46 1.17 6.22 5.45
CA LEU A 46 0.40 5.31 6.32
C LEU A 46 -0.20 6.06 7.52
N LEU A 47 0.53 6.98 8.13
CA LEU A 47 0.03 7.80 9.23
C LEU A 47 -1.14 8.69 8.80
N ASP A 48 -1.07 9.29 7.60
CA ASP A 48 -2.21 10.04 7.03
C ASP A 48 -3.45 9.14 6.88
N ILE A 49 -3.28 7.94 6.29
CA ILE A 49 -4.37 6.98 6.13
C ILE A 49 -4.96 6.60 7.50
N TYR A 50 -4.13 6.25 8.47
CA TYR A 50 -4.60 5.85 9.80
C TYR A 50 -5.26 6.99 10.56
N SER A 51 -4.87 8.24 10.31
CA SER A 51 -5.54 9.40 10.91
C SER A 51 -7.00 9.54 10.45
N ARG A 52 -7.31 9.09 9.23
CA ARG A 52 -8.66 9.16 8.64
C ARG A 52 -9.48 7.91 8.86
N LEU A 53 -8.87 6.73 8.76
CA LEU A 53 -9.56 5.44 8.86
C LEU A 53 -9.51 4.81 10.26
N GLY A 54 -8.63 5.30 11.12
CA GLY A 54 -8.27 4.66 12.37
C GLY A 54 -7.04 3.75 12.25
N VAL A 55 -6.45 3.43 13.40
CA VAL A 55 -5.27 2.58 13.51
C VAL A 55 -5.70 1.11 13.47
N PRO A 56 -5.15 0.27 12.56
CA PRO A 56 -5.49 -1.14 12.49
C PRO A 56 -4.83 -1.95 13.61
N GLU A 57 -5.47 -3.01 14.09
CA GLU A 57 -4.85 -3.93 15.05
C GLU A 57 -3.70 -4.74 14.43
N GLU A 58 -3.87 -5.17 13.18
CA GLU A 58 -2.88 -5.95 12.45
C GLU A 58 -2.71 -5.47 11.02
N VAL A 59 -1.48 -5.53 10.54
CA VAL A 59 -1.11 -5.12 9.18
C VAL A 59 -0.43 -6.27 8.46
N LEU A 60 -0.96 -6.63 7.29
CA LEU A 60 -0.31 -7.58 6.39
C LEU A 60 0.33 -6.84 5.21
N SER A 61 1.66 -6.78 5.18
CA SER A 61 2.46 -6.20 4.08
C SER A 61 3.22 -7.26 3.31
N ASP A 62 3.73 -6.91 2.13
CA ASP A 62 4.81 -7.69 1.52
C ASP A 62 6.14 -7.50 2.28
N GLN A 63 7.18 -8.23 1.87
CA GLN A 63 8.52 -8.15 2.44
C GLN A 63 9.35 -6.97 1.88
N GLY A 64 8.70 -5.91 1.39
CA GLY A 64 9.39 -4.71 0.94
C GLY A 64 10.22 -4.08 2.06
N THR A 65 11.43 -3.61 1.74
CA THR A 65 12.38 -3.07 2.72
C THR A 65 11.81 -1.89 3.50
N GLN A 66 11.00 -1.06 2.84
CA GLN A 66 10.29 0.07 3.46
C GLN A 66 9.30 -0.35 4.55
N PHE A 67 8.73 -1.55 4.44
CA PHE A 67 7.82 -2.08 5.45
C PHE A 67 8.57 -2.80 6.58
N MET A 68 9.74 -3.39 6.29
CA MET A 68 10.49 -4.19 7.25
C MET A 68 11.57 -3.41 8.03
N SER A 69 11.78 -2.14 7.71
CA SER A 69 12.79 -1.29 8.34
C SER A 69 12.52 -1.01 9.83
N ASP A 70 13.59 -0.74 10.59
CA ASP A 70 13.50 -0.43 12.03
C ASP A 70 12.59 0.76 12.33
N CYS A 71 12.63 1.79 11.49
CA CYS A 71 11.73 2.94 11.63
C CYS A 71 10.24 2.53 11.48
N MET A 72 9.90 1.67 10.52
CA MET A 72 8.54 1.16 10.39
C MET A 72 8.14 0.26 11.56
N ASN A 73 9.07 -0.54 12.08
CA ASN A 73 8.85 -1.37 13.27
C ASN A 73 8.53 -0.49 14.49
N GLU A 74 9.27 0.61 14.68
CA GLU A 74 9.01 1.57 15.76
C GLU A 74 7.67 2.29 15.58
N VAL A 75 7.32 2.70 14.37
CA VAL A 75 5.99 3.27 14.08
C VAL A 75 4.88 2.29 14.45
N CYS A 76 4.99 1.03 14.03
CA CYS A 76 4.03 -0.01 14.40
C CYS A 76 3.98 -0.22 15.93
N ARG A 77 5.14 -0.23 16.60
CA ARG A 77 5.25 -0.37 18.06
C ARG A 77 4.53 0.76 18.80
N PHE A 78 4.73 2.01 18.39
CA PHE A 78 4.08 3.16 19.01
C PHE A 78 2.57 3.17 18.80
N LEU A 79 2.10 2.71 17.65
CA LEU A 79 0.69 2.61 17.32
C LEU A 79 0.02 1.32 17.85
N GLY A 80 0.78 0.40 18.44
CA GLY A 80 0.28 -0.89 18.91
C GLY A 80 -0.14 -1.85 17.78
N ILE A 81 0.36 -1.63 16.56
CA ILE A 81 0.03 -2.41 15.37
C ILE A 81 0.87 -3.69 15.36
N LYS A 82 0.23 -4.84 15.17
CA LYS A 82 0.93 -6.10 14.90
C LYS A 82 1.25 -6.22 13.41
N GLN A 83 2.52 -6.11 13.07
CA GLN A 83 2.95 -6.29 11.69
C GLN A 83 3.14 -7.76 11.35
N LYS A 84 2.58 -8.20 10.23
CA LYS A 84 2.77 -9.52 9.63
C LYS A 84 3.31 -9.32 8.21
N ALA A 85 4.42 -9.96 7.90
CA ALA A 85 4.90 -10.07 6.54
C ALA A 85 4.24 -11.27 5.85
N LYS A 86 3.76 -11.09 4.62
CA LYS A 86 3.33 -12.23 3.80
C LYS A 86 4.50 -13.19 3.62
N THR A 87 4.31 -14.45 4.00
CA THR A 87 5.19 -15.52 3.53
C THR A 87 4.75 -15.94 2.12
N PRO A 88 5.66 -16.42 1.24
CA PRO A 88 5.32 -16.90 -0.10
C PRO A 88 4.23 -17.99 -0.11
N TYR A 89 4.06 -18.66 1.03
CA TYR A 89 3.20 -19.81 1.24
C TYR A 89 2.16 -19.56 2.35
N HIS A 90 1.63 -18.33 2.47
CA HIS A 90 0.46 -18.08 3.31
C HIS A 90 -0.81 -18.14 2.46
N PRO A 91 -1.54 -19.28 2.42
CA PRO A 91 -2.88 -19.31 1.85
C PRO A 91 -3.78 -18.49 2.77
N THR A 92 -3.83 -17.18 2.54
CA THR A 92 -4.67 -16.32 3.37
C THR A 92 -6.10 -16.57 2.90
N CYS A 93 -6.92 -17.18 3.77
CA CYS A 93 -8.25 -17.75 3.54
C CYS A 93 -9.34 -16.85 2.90
N ASN A 94 -9.02 -15.78 2.17
CA ASN A 94 -10.01 -14.89 1.57
C ASN A 94 -9.66 -14.55 0.13
N GLY A 95 -9.90 -15.51 -0.78
CA GLY A 95 -9.78 -15.31 -2.23
C GLY A 95 -10.56 -14.09 -2.74
N LEU A 96 -11.56 -13.61 -2.01
CA LEU A 96 -12.25 -12.35 -2.31
C LEU A 96 -11.36 -11.11 -2.17
N VAL A 97 -10.54 -11.00 -1.11
CA VAL A 97 -9.60 -9.87 -0.95
C VAL A 97 -8.50 -9.96 -1.99
N GLU A 98 -8.02 -11.17 -2.28
CA GLU A 98 -6.98 -11.36 -3.28
C GLU A 98 -7.47 -10.99 -4.68
N ARG A 99 -8.70 -11.41 -5.04
CA ARG A 99 -9.36 -10.99 -6.28
C ARG A 99 -9.56 -9.48 -6.29
N PHE A 100 -10.02 -8.88 -5.20
CA PHE A 100 -10.22 -7.44 -5.13
C PHE A 100 -8.90 -6.66 -5.28
N LYS A 101 -7.83 -7.11 -4.63
CA LYS A 101 -6.46 -6.58 -4.84
C LYS A 101 -6.03 -6.71 -6.29
N ALA A 102 -6.26 -7.85 -6.92
CA ALA A 102 -5.93 -8.07 -8.33
C ALA A 102 -6.71 -7.14 -9.27
N THR A 103 -8.01 -6.96 -9.01
CA THR A 103 -8.87 -6.02 -9.76
C THR A 103 -8.38 -4.59 -9.57
N LEU A 104 -8.13 -4.15 -8.33
CA LEU A 104 -7.60 -2.82 -8.04
C LEU A 104 -6.30 -2.54 -8.80
N LYS A 105 -5.34 -3.47 -8.76
CA LYS A 105 -4.07 -3.35 -9.51
C LYS A 105 -4.31 -3.24 -11.01
N THR A 106 -5.26 -4.00 -11.55
CA THR A 106 -5.61 -3.96 -12.98
C THR A 106 -6.22 -2.62 -13.36
N CYS A 107 -7.15 -2.11 -12.56
CA CYS A 107 -7.75 -0.78 -12.75
C CYS A 107 -6.69 0.33 -12.69
N LEU A 108 -5.83 0.33 -11.68
CA LEU A 108 -4.76 1.32 -11.54
C LEU A 108 -3.80 1.30 -12.73
N ARG A 109 -3.38 0.11 -13.19
CA ARG A 109 -2.52 -0.01 -14.39
C ARG A 109 -3.21 0.52 -15.64
N ARG A 110 -4.50 0.24 -15.80
CA ARG A 110 -5.28 0.74 -16.93
C ARG A 110 -5.40 2.27 -16.91
N LEU A 111 -5.72 2.86 -15.77
CA LEU A 111 -5.76 4.32 -15.59
C LEU A 111 -4.40 4.95 -15.92
N CYS A 112 -3.31 4.36 -15.44
CA CYS A 112 -1.96 4.84 -15.76
C CYS A 112 -1.58 4.66 -17.24
N SER A 113 -2.22 3.74 -17.96
CA SER A 113 -2.01 3.56 -19.40
C SER A 113 -2.86 4.54 -20.23
N GLU A 114 -4.09 4.81 -19.82
CA GLU A 114 -5.01 5.70 -20.53
C GLU A 114 -4.66 7.17 -20.30
N GLN A 115 -4.20 7.52 -19.10
CA GLN A 115 -3.79 8.88 -18.73
C GLN A 115 -2.42 8.88 -18.03
N PRO A 116 -1.31 8.68 -18.78
CA PRO A 116 0.02 8.43 -18.21
C PRO A 116 0.57 9.55 -17.33
N ARG A 117 0.05 10.76 -17.48
CA ARG A 117 0.54 11.97 -16.80
C ARG A 117 -0.41 12.51 -15.72
N GLN A 118 -1.68 12.11 -15.70
CA GLN A 118 -2.73 12.70 -14.85
C GLN A 118 -3.39 11.70 -13.90
N TRP A 119 -2.80 10.53 -13.69
CA TRP A 119 -3.35 9.48 -12.83
C TRP A 119 -3.23 9.74 -11.31
N HIS A 120 -2.65 10.87 -10.90
CA HIS A 120 -2.30 11.16 -9.50
C HIS A 120 -3.33 12.06 -8.81
#